data_AF-W2CKR3-F1
#
_entry.id   AF-W2CKR3-F1
#
_cell.length_a   1.000
_cell.length_b   1.000
_cell.length_c   1.000
_cell.angle_alpha   90.00
_cell.angle_beta   90.00
_cell.angle_gamma   90.00
#
_symmetry.space_group_name_H-M   'P 1'
#
loop_
_entity.id
_entity.type
_entity.pdbx_description
1 polymer ?
#
loop_
_entity_poly.entity_id
_entity_poly.type
_entity_poly.pdbx_seq_one_letter_code
_entity_poly.pdbx_strand_id
1 'polypeptide(L)'
;LFTAPVYAADEGSVEIHFKGEVIEAPCEIHQDDIDKEVELGQVTTSHINQSHHSDAVAVDLRLVNCDLENSSNGSGGKISKVAVTFDSSAKTTGADPILNNTS
;
A
#
# COMPACT_ATOMS: atom_id res chain seq x y z
N LEU A 1 -30.33 53.82 -25.98
CA LEU A 1 -29.13 53.02 -25.72
C LEU A 1 -29.43 52.16 -24.50
N PHE A 2 -29.79 50.88 -24.70
CA PHE A 2 -30.11 49.94 -23.64
C PHE A 2 -28.89 49.04 -23.40
N THR A 3 -28.32 49.08 -22.20
CA THR A 3 -27.26 48.17 -21.75
C THR A 3 -27.90 47.03 -20.94
N ALA A 4 -27.82 45.80 -21.45
CA ALA A 4 -28.18 44.60 -20.70
C ALA A 4 -26.95 44.05 -19.95
N PRO A 5 -27.07 43.60 -18.70
CA PRO A 5 -25.98 42.96 -17.98
C PRO A 5 -25.76 41.54 -18.51
N VAL A 6 -24.50 41.22 -18.83
CA VAL A 6 -24.08 39.84 -19.11
C VAL A 6 -23.86 39.16 -17.77
N TYR A 7 -24.72 38.20 -17.44
CA TYR A 7 -24.51 37.28 -16.31
C TYR A 7 -23.67 36.12 -16.84
N ALA A 8 -22.37 36.14 -16.55
CA ALA A 8 -21.53 34.96 -16.76
C ALA A 8 -21.97 33.90 -15.75
N ALA A 9 -22.49 32.78 -16.23
CA ALA A 9 -22.77 31.63 -15.40
C ALA A 9 -21.45 31.06 -14.87
N ASP A 10 -21.45 30.58 -13.64
CA ASP A 10 -20.33 29.82 -13.07
C ASP A 10 -20.17 28.54 -13.91
N GLU A 11 -19.09 28.45 -14.71
CA GLU A 11 -18.84 27.36 -15.66
C GLU A 11 -18.31 26.07 -14.98
N GLY A 12 -18.49 25.95 -13.66
CA GLY A 12 -18.09 24.82 -12.83
C GLY A 12 -16.74 24.99 -12.14
N SER A 13 -16.70 24.70 -10.84
CA SER A 13 -15.48 24.65 -10.04
C SER A 13 -14.88 23.24 -10.03
N VAL A 14 -13.58 23.12 -10.33
CA VAL A 14 -12.82 21.88 -10.15
C VAL A 14 -11.91 22.04 -8.94
N GLU A 15 -11.97 21.07 -8.02
CA GLU A 15 -11.08 20.99 -6.87
C GLU A 15 -10.11 19.82 -7.06
N ILE A 16 -8.83 20.07 -6.87
CA ILE A 16 -7.76 19.07 -6.97
C ILE A 16 -7.06 19.00 -5.61
N HIS A 17 -7.01 17.81 -5.02
CA HIS A 17 -6.29 17.57 -3.78
C HIS A 17 -5.00 16.79 -4.06
N PHE A 18 -3.87 17.34 -3.63
CA PHE A 18 -2.57 16.66 -3.66
C PHE A 18 -2.26 16.14 -2.25
N LYS A 19 -1.82 14.88 -2.14
CA LYS A 19 -1.36 14.25 -0.90
C LYS A 19 -0.01 13.58 -1.15
N GLY A 20 0.87 13.65 -0.16
CA GLY A 20 2.18 13.00 -0.20
C GLY A 20 2.87 13.13 1.15
N GLU A 21 3.86 12.29 1.38
CA GLU A 21 4.68 12.25 2.59
C GLU A 21 6.15 12.18 2.18
N VAL A 22 7.02 12.89 2.91
CA VAL A 22 8.47 12.79 2.75
C VAL A 22 8.98 11.90 3.88
N ILE A 23 9.63 10.79 3.53
CA ILE A 23 10.14 9.81 4.48
C ILE A 23 11.67 9.80 4.51
N GLU A 24 12.25 9.49 5.67
CA GLU A 24 13.70 9.31 5.83
C GLU A 24 14.10 7.84 5.57
N ALA A 25 13.66 7.29 4.44
CA ALA A 25 13.96 5.92 4.02
C ALA A 25 14.90 5.90 2.80
N PRO A 26 15.74 4.87 2.64
CA PRO A 26 16.63 4.74 1.49
C PRO A 26 15.90 4.39 0.18
N CYS A 27 14.61 4.06 0.23
CA CYS A 27 13.79 3.75 -0.95
C CYS A 27 12.38 4.31 -0.73
N GLU A 28 11.73 4.68 -1.83
CA GLU A 28 10.30 4.98 -1.85
C GLU A 28 9.50 3.69 -2.09
N ILE A 29 8.30 3.59 -1.51
CA ILE A 29 7.34 2.54 -1.87
C ILE A 29 6.49 3.07 -3.02
N HIS A 30 6.30 2.27 -4.08
CA HIS A 30 5.43 2.66 -5.18
C HIS A 30 4.02 2.99 -4.66
N GLN A 31 3.42 4.09 -5.14
CA GLN A 31 2.16 4.62 -4.58
C GLN A 31 1.02 3.58 -4.50
N ASP A 32 0.88 2.74 -5.52
CA ASP A 32 -0.15 1.67 -5.55
C ASP A 32 0.13 0.50 -4.57
N ASP A 33 1.32 0.44 -3.98
CA ASP A 33 1.72 -0.61 -3.05
C ASP A 33 1.72 -0.10 -1.58
N ILE A 34 1.42 1.18 -1.33
CA ILE A 34 1.33 1.76 0.03
C ILE A 34 0.10 1.24 0.76
N ASP A 35 -1.05 1.28 0.10
CA ASP A 35 -2.32 0.75 0.59
C ASP A 35 -2.89 -0.16 -0.48
N LYS A 36 -2.56 -1.44 -0.37
CA LYS A 36 -2.80 -2.44 -1.39
C LYS A 36 -3.79 -3.47 -0.90
N GLU A 37 -4.90 -3.58 -1.62
CA GLU A 37 -5.85 -4.67 -1.46
C GLU A 37 -5.43 -5.86 -2.33
N VAL A 38 -5.32 -7.04 -1.71
CA VAL A 38 -5.00 -8.30 -2.40
C VAL A 38 -6.21 -9.21 -2.36
N GLU A 39 -6.81 -9.44 -3.53
CA GLU A 39 -7.95 -10.35 -3.65
C GLU A 39 -7.47 -11.82 -3.52
N LEU A 40 -7.82 -12.45 -2.40
CA LEU A 40 -7.51 -13.86 -2.14
C LEU A 40 -8.44 -14.84 -2.88
N GLY A 41 -9.53 -14.32 -3.46
CA GLY A 41 -10.55 -15.12 -4.15
C GLY A 41 -11.49 -15.87 -3.22
N GLN A 42 -12.27 -16.79 -3.80
CA GLN A 42 -13.21 -17.63 -3.07
C GLN A 42 -12.64 -19.05 -2.90
N VAL A 43 -12.68 -19.57 -1.68
CA VAL A 43 -12.27 -20.94 -1.37
C VAL A 43 -13.42 -21.71 -0.73
N THR A 44 -13.65 -22.93 -1.18
CA THR A 44 -14.72 -23.76 -0.61
C THR A 44 -14.28 -24.37 0.72
N THR A 45 -15.24 -24.60 1.61
CA THR A 45 -14.98 -25.31 2.88
C THR A 45 -14.47 -26.73 2.64
N SER A 46 -14.94 -27.41 1.58
CA SER A 46 -14.44 -28.73 1.20
C SER A 46 -12.96 -28.72 0.85
N HIS A 47 -12.47 -27.68 0.16
CA HIS A 47 -11.06 -27.54 -0.18
C HIS A 47 -10.22 -27.26 1.08
N ILE A 48 -10.64 -26.31 1.93
CA ILE A 48 -9.94 -26.02 3.19
C ILE A 48 -9.90 -27.24 4.11
N ASN A 49 -10.96 -28.04 4.18
CA ASN A 49 -10.97 -29.24 5.01
C ASN A 49 -10.03 -30.35 4.50
N GLN A 50 -9.70 -30.35 3.19
CA GLN A 50 -8.81 -31.33 2.58
C GLN A 50 -7.35 -30.88 2.59
N SER A 51 -7.09 -29.63 2.20
CA SER A 51 -5.74 -29.08 2.04
C SER A 51 -5.24 -28.34 3.27
N HIS A 52 -6.13 -27.94 4.18
CA HIS A 52 -5.86 -27.08 5.35
C HIS A 52 -5.39 -25.65 5.02
N HIS A 53 -5.33 -25.28 3.74
CA HIS A 53 -5.00 -23.95 3.23
C HIS A 53 -5.66 -23.74 1.86
N SER A 54 -5.70 -22.48 1.40
CA SER A 54 -6.03 -22.13 0.01
C SER A 54 -4.77 -22.14 -0.87
N ASP A 55 -4.95 -21.98 -2.17
CA ASP A 55 -3.86 -21.62 -3.06
C ASP A 55 -3.26 -20.26 -2.63
N ALA A 56 -1.93 -20.14 -2.75
CA ALA A 56 -1.23 -18.91 -2.41
C ALA A 56 -1.44 -17.85 -3.49
N VAL A 57 -1.73 -16.63 -3.06
CA VAL A 57 -1.78 -15.44 -3.92
C VAL A 57 -0.51 -14.62 -3.68
N ALA A 58 0.17 -14.26 -4.77
CA ALA A 58 1.41 -13.49 -4.69
C ALA A 58 1.13 -12.06 -4.22
N VAL A 59 2.00 -11.54 -3.35
CA VAL A 59 1.99 -10.15 -2.90
C VAL A 59 3.36 -9.55 -3.19
N ASP A 60 3.39 -8.63 -4.14
CA ASP A 60 4.61 -7.92 -4.54
C ASP A 60 4.58 -6.48 -4.00
N LEU A 61 5.70 -6.07 -3.41
CA LEU A 61 5.97 -4.70 -2.96
C LEU A 61 7.10 -4.11 -3.81
N ARG A 62 6.82 -3.03 -4.54
CA ARG A 62 7.82 -2.36 -5.37
C ARG A 62 8.46 -1.20 -4.60
N LEU A 63 9.77 -1.30 -4.47
CA LEU A 63 10.60 -0.19 -4.02
C LEU A 63 11.16 0.53 -5.23
N VAL A 64 11.01 1.86 -5.26
CA VAL A 64 11.43 2.72 -6.36
C VAL A 64 12.36 3.81 -5.84
N ASN A 65 13.12 4.42 -6.75
CA ASN A 65 14.02 5.55 -6.45
C ASN A 65 14.96 5.31 -5.25
N CYS A 66 15.49 4.09 -5.12
CA CYS A 66 16.37 3.74 -4.02
C CYS A 66 17.73 4.45 -4.10
N ASP A 67 18.13 5.09 -3.00
CA ASP A 67 19.48 5.57 -2.73
C ASP A 67 20.13 4.71 -1.62
N LEU A 68 21.07 3.86 -2.04
CA LEU A 68 21.66 2.83 -1.19
C LEU A 68 23.08 3.16 -0.69
N GLU A 69 23.63 4.35 -1.02
CA GLU A 69 24.97 4.74 -0.57
C GLU A 69 24.94 5.44 0.81
N ASN A 70 25.44 4.76 1.85
CA ASN A 70 25.54 5.25 3.24
C ASN A 70 24.19 5.69 3.86
N SER A 71 23.14 4.92 3.59
CA SER A 71 21.73 5.12 3.97
C SER A 71 21.47 5.54 5.43
N SER A 72 20.46 6.40 5.61
CA SER A 72 20.26 7.41 6.66
C SER A 72 20.92 8.76 6.30
N ASN A 73 20.41 9.39 5.22
CA ASN A 73 20.86 10.70 4.71
C ASN A 73 22.39 10.77 4.47
N GLY A 74 22.99 9.68 3.98
CA GLY A 74 24.43 9.61 3.68
C GLY A 74 25.36 9.38 4.89
N SER A 75 24.82 9.20 6.10
CA SER A 75 25.58 9.02 7.35
C SER A 75 25.65 7.58 7.90
N GLY A 76 24.95 6.62 7.30
CA GLY A 76 24.89 5.25 7.81
C GLY A 76 25.73 4.23 7.04
N GLY A 77 25.61 2.96 7.42
CA GLY A 77 26.28 1.85 6.74
C GLY A 77 25.68 1.54 5.37
N LYS A 78 26.37 0.74 4.56
CA LYS A 78 25.85 0.22 3.29
C LYS A 78 24.59 -0.62 3.55
N ILE A 79 23.45 -0.25 2.98
CA ILE A 79 22.24 -1.07 2.96
C ILE A 79 22.13 -1.80 1.63
N SER A 80 21.87 -3.10 1.68
CA SER A 80 21.67 -3.96 0.50
C SER A 80 20.52 -4.94 0.67
N LYS A 81 19.79 -4.86 1.78
CA LYS A 81 18.70 -5.76 2.14
C LYS A 81 17.57 -4.96 2.74
N VAL A 82 16.35 -5.40 2.46
CA VAL A 82 15.13 -4.89 3.07
C VAL A 82 14.49 -6.04 3.84
N ALA A 83 13.97 -5.71 5.01
CA ALA A 83 13.13 -6.60 5.79
C ALA A 83 11.72 -5.99 5.84
N VAL A 84 10.72 -6.83 5.66
CA VAL A 84 9.31 -6.45 5.75
C VAL A 84 8.71 -7.21 6.92
N THR A 85 7.96 -6.50 7.77
CA THR A 85 7.22 -7.09 8.88
C THR A 85 5.74 -6.92 8.62
N PHE A 86 5.00 -8.02 8.64
CA PHE A 86 3.53 -7.99 8.64
C PHE A 86 3.06 -7.97 10.09
N ASP A 87 2.37 -6.89 10.48
CA ASP A 87 1.78 -6.75 11.81
C ASP A 87 0.26 -6.90 11.71
N SER A 88 -0.30 -7.83 12.48
CA SER A 88 -1.74 -7.97 12.64
C SER A 88 -2.06 -8.70 13.94
N SER A 89 -3.32 -8.65 14.36
CA SER A 89 -3.81 -9.56 15.40
C SER A 89 -3.70 -11.01 14.91
N ALA A 90 -2.88 -11.81 15.58
CA ALA A 90 -2.71 -13.21 15.22
C ALA A 90 -3.92 -14.05 15.66
N LYS A 91 -4.35 -14.97 14.79
CA LYS A 91 -5.31 -16.03 15.11
C LYS A 91 -4.70 -17.10 16.02
N THR A 92 -3.40 -17.33 15.89
CA THR A 92 -2.63 -18.33 16.64
C THR A 92 -1.42 -17.66 17.29
N THR A 93 -1.07 -18.06 18.51
CA THR A 93 0.07 -17.52 19.28
C THR A 93 1.28 -18.47 19.31
N GLY A 94 1.32 -19.43 18.39
CA GLY A 94 2.36 -20.46 18.27
C GLY A 94 3.47 -20.11 17.26
N ALA A 95 4.27 -21.12 16.89
CA ALA A 95 5.42 -20.97 15.98
C ALA A 95 5.04 -20.53 14.54
N ASP A 96 3.79 -20.79 14.14
CA ASP A 96 3.24 -20.38 12.84
C ASP A 96 2.06 -19.41 13.07
N PRO A 97 2.35 -18.11 13.28
CA PRO A 97 1.32 -17.11 13.48
C PRO A 97 0.53 -16.91 12.18
N ILE A 98 -0.78 -17.20 12.24
CA ILE A 98 -1.72 -16.94 11.15
C ILE A 98 -2.42 -15.62 11.45
N LEU A 99 -2.54 -14.73 10.46
CA LEU A 99 -3.26 -13.46 10.62
C LEU A 99 -4.76 -13.73 10.84
N ASN A 100 -5.40 -13.01 11.76
CA ASN A 100 -6.83 -13.15 11.97
C ASN A 100 -7.61 -12.61 10.77
N ASN A 101 -8.72 -13.26 10.43
CA ASN A 101 -9.65 -12.71 9.44
C ASN A 101 -10.37 -11.49 10.06
N THR A 102 -10.24 -10.33 9.42
CA THR A 102 -10.78 -9.04 9.89
C THR A 102 -12.08 -8.61 9.19
N SER A 103 -12.77 -9.55 8.53
CA SER A 103 -14.10 -9.32 7.93
C SER A 103 -15.16 -8.91 8.96
#